data_AF-A0A5E4L0Y9-F1
#
_entry.id   AF-A0A5E4L0Y9-F1
#
_cell.length_a   1.000
_cell.length_b   1.000
_cell.length_c   1.000
_cell.angle_alpha   90.00
_cell.angle_beta   90.00
_cell.angle_gamma   90.00
#
_symmetry.space_group_name_H-M   'P 1'
#
loop_
_entity.id
_entity.type
_entity.pdbx_description
1 polymer ?
#
loop_
_entity_poly.entity_id
_entity_poly.type
_entity_poly.pdbx_seq_one_letter_code
_entity_poly.pdbx_strand_id
1 'polypeptide(L)' 'MLERPIQDRVVEGLRELSENPYKGKLLKGKLKGMWSFRIGKYRILYQIQDEKLMLFVIDVEHRKHVYEK' A
#
# COMPACT_ATOMS: atom_id res chain seq x y z
N MET A 1 -10.68 -9.97 -10.00
CA MET A 1 -9.67 -9.26 -10.81
C MET A 1 -9.94 -7.77 -10.68
N LEU A 2 -8.93 -6.94 -10.35
CA LEU A 2 -9.14 -5.48 -10.27
C LEU A 2 -9.52 -4.96 -11.65
N GLU A 3 -10.46 -4.01 -11.73
CA GLU A 3 -10.80 -3.35 -12.99
C GLU A 3 -9.58 -2.64 -13.57
N ARG A 4 -9.42 -2.62 -14.90
CA ARG A 4 -8.27 -2.02 -15.60
C ARG A 4 -7.86 -0.62 -15.08
N PRO A 5 -8.79 0.33 -14.85
CA PRO A 5 -8.43 1.66 -14.34
C PRO A 5 -7.82 1.66 -12.94
N ILE A 6 -8.03 0.61 -12.15
CA ILE A 6 -7.44 0.45 -10.82
C ILE A 6 -6.03 -0.12 -10.94
N GLN A 7 -5.80 -1.04 -11.87
CA GLN A 7 -4.47 -1.61 -12.11
C GLN A 7 -3.46 -0.52 -12.48
N ASP A 8 -3.83 0.38 -13.40
CA ASP A 8 -2.96 1.50 -13.81
C ASP A 8 -2.60 2.41 -12.62
N ARG A 9 -3.61 2.70 -11.78
CA ARG A 9 -3.41 3.50 -10.57
C ARG A 9 -2.50 2.81 -9.55
N VAL A 10 -2.62 1.49 -9.40
CA VAL A 10 -1.75 0.71 -8.52
C VAL A 10 -0.32 0.74 -9.03
N VAL A 11 -0.10 0.55 -10.34
CA VAL A 11 1.23 0.64 -10.96
C VAL A 11 1.85 2.02 -10.72
N GLU A 12 1.09 3.09 -10.90
CA GLU A 12 1.58 4.44 -10.66
C GLU A 12 1.96 4.66 -9.19
N GLY A 13 1.12 4.21 -8.26
CA GLY A 13 1.47 4.30 -6.84
C GLY A 13 2.66 3.44 -6.44
N LEU A 14 2.89 2.30 -7.10
CA LEU A 14 4.11 1.50 -6.89
C LEU A 14 5.36 2.21 -7.41
N ARG A 15 5.28 2.95 -8.53
CA ARG A 15 6.38 3.81 -9.00
C ARG A 15 6.71 4.87 -7.96
N GLU A 16 5.70 5.56 -7.44
CA GLU A 16 5.90 6.56 -6.39
C GLU A 16 6.55 5.98 -5.12
N LEU A 17 6.14 4.77 -4.71
CA LEU A 17 6.70 4.08 -3.56
C LEU A 17 8.10 3.55 -3.80
N SER A 18 8.46 3.25 -5.05
CA SER A 18 9.83 2.85 -5.40
C SER A 18 10.84 4.00 -5.24
N GLU A 19 10.40 5.25 -5.44
CA GLU A 19 11.23 6.45 -5.22
C GLU A 19 11.32 6.81 -3.74
N ASN A 20 10.21 6.69 -2.99
CA ASN A 20 10.19 6.93 -1.56
C ASN A 20 9.16 6.01 -0.88
N PRO A 21 9.61 4.90 -0.28
CA PRO A 21 8.72 3.93 0.33
C PRO A 21 8.04 4.46 1.60
N TYR A 22 8.49 5.57 2.17
CA TYR A 22 7.92 6.17 3.39
C TYR A 22 6.78 7.18 3.09
N LYS A 23 6.33 7.33 1.84
CA LYS A 23 5.17 8.16 1.48
C LYS A 23 3.84 7.66 2.07
N GLY A 24 3.78 6.37 2.44
CA GLY A 24 2.61 5.80 3.11
C GLY A 24 2.47 6.24 4.56
N LYS A 25 1.36 5.87 5.18
CA LYS A 25 1.13 6.04 6.61
C LYS A 25 1.56 4.78 7.36
N LEU A 26 2.49 4.91 8.30
CA LEU A 26 2.81 3.84 9.25
C LEU A 26 1.57 3.55 10.12
N LEU A 27 1.17 2.28 10.13
CA LEU A 27 0.03 1.78 10.88
C LEU A 27 0.40 1.50 12.34
N LYS A 28 -0.62 1.50 13.20
CA LYS A 28 -0.51 1.31 14.65
C LYS A 28 -1.37 0.13 15.10
N GLY A 29 -1.23 -0.26 16.37
CA GLY A 29 -2.00 -1.36 16.95
C GLY A 29 -1.63 -2.71 16.35
N LYS A 30 -2.62 -3.52 16.00
CA LYS A 30 -2.42 -4.88 15.45
C LYS A 30 -1.62 -4.91 14.14
N LEU A 31 -1.59 -3.80 13.39
CA LEU A 31 -0.85 -3.68 12.13
C LEU A 31 0.44 -2.85 12.28
N LYS A 32 0.98 -2.72 13.50
CA LYS A 32 2.24 -2.00 13.74
C LYS A 32 3.37 -2.59 12.88
N GLY A 33 4.12 -1.71 12.21
CA GLY A 33 5.19 -2.09 11.29
C GLY A 33 4.76 -2.19 9.83
N MET A 34 3.46 -2.12 9.55
CA MET A 34 2.90 -2.06 8.20
C MET A 34 2.63 -0.61 7.79
N TRP A 35 2.65 -0.36 6.49
CA TRP A 35 2.43 0.93 5.87
C TRP A 35 1.23 0.89 4.95
N SER A 36 0.51 2.01 4.86
CA SER A 36 -0.66 2.17 4.00
C SER A 36 -0.47 3.38 3.08
N PHE A 37 -0.36 3.15 1.78
CA PHE A 37 -0.32 4.20 0.76
C PHE A 37 -1.66 4.31 0.05
N ARG A 38 -2.22 5.52 -0.07
CA ARG A 38 -3.57 5.71 -0.60
C ARG A 38 -3.53 6.06 -2.07
N ILE A 39 -4.35 5.36 -2.86
CA ILE A 39 -4.51 5.59 -4.29
C ILE A 39 -6.00 5.70 -4.61
N GLY A 40 -6.49 6.95 -4.67
CA GLY A 40 -7.92 7.23 -4.85
C GLY A 40 -8.80 6.59 -3.76
N LYS A 41 -9.59 5.58 -4.16
CA LYS A 41 -10.47 4.78 -3.27
C LYS A 41 -9.80 3.51 -2.75
N TYR A 42 -8.59 3.18 -3.16
CA TYR A 42 -7.85 1.99 -2.74
C TYR A 42 -6.66 2.35 -1.85
N ARG A 43 -6.11 1.35 -1.16
CA ARG A 43 -4.87 1.45 -0.40
C ARG A 43 -3.95 0.29 -0.74
N ILE A 44 -2.68 0.58 -0.95
CA ILE A 44 -1.61 -0.43 -0.95
C ILE A 44 -1.16 -0.61 0.50
N LEU A 45 -1.28 -1.83 0.99
CA LEU A 45 -0.78 -2.25 2.28
C LEU A 45 0.57 -2.95 2.06
N TYR A 46 1.62 -2.46 2.70
CA TYR A 46 2.98 -2.95 2.45
C TYR A 46 3.86 -2.87 3.70
N GLN A 47 5.02 -3.52 3.64
CA GLN A 47 6.07 -3.42 4.64
C GLN A 47 7.37 -2.96 3.97
N ILE A 48 8.18 -2.20 4.69
CA ILE A 48 9.52 -1.78 4.24
C ILE A 48 10.56 -2.67 4.92
N GLN A 49 11.47 -3.24 4.14
CA GLN A 49 12.64 -3.99 4.60
C GLN A 49 13.90 -3.20 4.23
N ASP A 50 14.29 -2.27 5.09
CA ASP A 50 15.40 -1.32 4.83
C ASP A 50 16.71 -2.04 4.53
N GLU A 51 17.03 -3.11 5.28
CA GLU A 51 18.24 -3.91 5.09
C GLU A 51 18.34 -4.57 3.70
N LYS A 52 17.21 -4.73 3.02
CA LYS A 52 17.13 -5.35 1.69
C LYS A 52 16.75 -4.35 0.60
N LEU A 53 16.61 -3.07 0.93
CA LEU A 53 16.14 -2.00 0.02
C LEU A 53 14.87 -2.42 -0.74
N MET A 54 13.95 -3.07 -0.04
CA MET A 54 12.77 -3.70 -0.62
C MET A 54 11.51 -3.26 0.11
N LEU A 55 10.41 -3.08 -0.64
CA LEU A 55 9.08 -3.02 -0.08
C LEU A 55 8.29 -4.29 -0.48
N PHE A 56 7.57 -4.86 0.47
CA PHE A 56 6.75 -6.05 0.25
C PHE A 56 5.27 -5.66 0.29
N VAL A 57 4.60 -5.73 -0.86
CA VAL A 57 3.16 -5.47 -0.97
C VAL A 57 2.39 -6.68 -0.45
N ILE A 58 1.54 -6.45 0.55
CA ILE A 58 0.76 -7.49 1.22
C ILE A 58 -0.64 -7.54 0.64
N ASP A 59 -1.26 -6.39 0.41
CA ASP A 59 -2.61 -6.32 -0.17
C ASP A 59 -2.89 -4.97 -0.86
N VAL A 60 -3.89 -4.96 -1.74
CA VAL A 60 -4.48 -3.76 -2.34
C VAL A 60 -5.98 -3.76 -2.11
N GLU A 61 -6.43 -2.96 -1.14
CA GLU A 61 -7.80 -3.05 -0.65
C GLU A 61 -8.62 -1.75 -0.85
N HIS A 62 -9.92 -1.90 -1.09
CA HIS A 62 -10.83 -0.77 -1.23
C HIS A 62 -11.13 -0.14 0.14
N ARG A 63 -11.17 1.21 0.19
CA ARG A 63 -11.33 1.99 1.43
C ARG A 63 -12.57 1.62 2.27
N LYS A 64 -13.61 1.05 1.65
CA LYS A 64 -14.84 0.65 2.34
C LYS A 64 -14.70 -0.66 3.15
N HIS A 65 -13.79 -1.56 2.79
CA HIS A 65 -13.64 -2.87 3.46
C HIS A 65 -12.55 -2.90 4.54
N VAL A 66 -11.73 -1.85 4.63
CA VAL A 66 -10.63 -1.74 5.61
C VAL A 66 -11.09 -1.73 7.08
N TYR A 67 -12.39 -1.55 7.36
CA TYR A 67 -12.94 -1.57 8.72
C TYR A 67 -13.78 -2.82 9.05
N GLU A 68 -13.86 -3.81 8.16
CA GLU A 68 -14.69 -5.02 8.35
C GLU A 68 -13.91 -6.24 8.91
N LYS A 69 -12.70 -6.05 9.46
CA LYS A 69 -11.92 -7.12 10.11
C LYS A 69 -11.40 -6.73 11.49
#